data_AF-A0A9Q2CYT0-F1
#
_entry.id   AF-A0A9Q2CYT0-F1
#
_cell.length_a   1.000
_cell.length_b   1.000
_cell.length_c   1.000
_cell.angle_alpha   90.00
_cell.angle_beta   90.00
_cell.angle_gamma   90.00
#
_symmetry.space_group_name_H-M   'P 1'
#
loop_
_entity.id
_entity.type
_entity.pdbx_description
1 polymer ?
#
loop_
_entity_poly.entity_id
_entity_poly.type
_entity_poly.pdbx_seq_one_letter_code
_entity_poly.pdbx_strand_id
1 'polypeptide(L)' 'MDLKQHLESLKYDYVRIQGDLEKIESTGHSPQKMLEKLESIEQEIKETKEKIKKGS' A
#
# COMPACT_ATOMS: atom_id res chain seq x y z
N MET A 1 3.78 -10.98 15.54
CA MET A 1 3.03 -9.90 14.86
C MET A 1 1.94 -10.56 14.04
N ASP A 2 0.68 -10.26 14.34
CA ASP A 2 -0.46 -10.78 13.60
C ASP A 2 -0.43 -10.29 12.16
N LEU A 3 -0.48 -11.22 11.19
CA LEU A 3 -0.57 -10.89 9.77
C LEU A 3 -1.78 -9.99 9.47
N LYS A 4 -2.85 -10.09 10.27
CA LYS A 4 -4.02 -9.19 10.19
C LYS A 4 -3.67 -7.75 10.56
N GLN A 5 -2.87 -7.53 11.60
CA GLN A 5 -2.41 -6.19 11.97
C GLN A 5 -1.45 -5.62 10.92
N HIS A 6 -0.56 -6.45 10.37
CA HIS A 6 0.32 -6.03 9.28
C HIS A 6 -0.49 -5.64 8.02
N LEU A 7 -1.51 -6.43 7.67
CA LEU A 7 -2.42 -6.11 6.58
C LEU A 7 -3.18 -4.78 6.79
N GLU A 8 -3.58 -4.49 8.03
CA GLU A 8 -4.24 -3.24 8.38
C GLU A 8 -3.31 -2.04 8.22
N SER A 9 -2.06 -2.16 8.67
CA SER A 9 -1.02 -1.15 8.44
C SER A 9 -0.77 -0.91 6.96
N LEU A 10 -0.60 -1.97 6.17
CA LEU A 10 -0.39 -1.84 4.72
C LEU A 10 -1.55 -1.14 4.02
N LYS A 11 -2.81 -1.42 4.39
CA LYS A 11 -3.98 -0.71 3.86
C LYS A 11 -3.99 0.76 4.24
N TYR A 12 -3.61 1.09 5.48
CA TYR A 12 -3.53 2.47 5.93
C TYR A 12 -2.47 3.25 5.15
N ASP A 13 -1.28 2.66 4.96
CA ASP A 13 -0.22 3.24 4.14
C ASP A 13 -0.66 3.42 2.67
N TYR A 14 -1.38 2.45 2.11
CA TYR A 14 -1.91 2.54 0.75
C TYR A 14 -2.83 3.75 0.56
N VAL A 15 -3.82 3.92 1.45
CA VAL A 15 -4.77 5.05 1.40
C VAL A 15 -4.04 6.38 1.59
N ARG A 16 -3.07 6.43 2.51
CA ARG A 16 -2.26 7.62 2.74
C ARG A 16 -1.47 8.01 1.50
N ILE A 17 -0.80 7.05 0.86
CA ILE A 17 0.00 7.29 -0.34
C ILE A 17 -0.87 7.78 -1.50
N GLN A 18 -2.09 7.25 -1.66
CA GLN A 18 -3.03 7.76 -2.66
C GLN A 18 -3.34 9.25 -2.45
N GLY A 19 -3.62 9.67 -1.22
CA GLY A 19 -3.88 11.09 -0.93
C GLY A 19 -2.63 11.99 -1.09
N ASP A 20 -1.45 11.45 -0.84
CA ASP A 20 -0.18 12.14 -1.12
C ASP A 20 0.08 12.23 -2.63
N LEU A 21 -0.33 11.21 -3.40
CA LEU A 21 -0.22 11.16 -4.86
C LEU A 21 -1.04 12.27 -5.51
N GLU A 22 -2.30 12.44 -5.08
CA GLU A 22 -3.18 13.53 -5.54
C GLU A 22 -2.55 14.92 -5.27
N LYS A 23 -1.90 15.09 -4.12
CA LYS A 23 -1.18 16.34 -3.80
C LYS A 23 0.04 16.54 -4.69
N ILE A 24 0.84 15.50 -4.90
CA ILE A 24 2.04 15.55 -5.75
C ILE A 24 1.67 15.92 -7.18
N GLU A 25 0.63 15.29 -7.73
CA GLU A 25 0.08 15.63 -9.03
C GLU A 25 -0.42 17.08 -9.09
N SER A 26 -1.09 17.54 -8.03
CA SER A 26 -1.55 18.94 -7.92
C SER A 26 -0.38 19.95 -7.84
N THR A 27 0.76 19.56 -7.26
CA THR A 27 1.97 20.40 -7.19
C THR A 27 2.80 20.38 -8.48
N GLY A 28 2.43 19.57 -9.48
CA GLY A 28 3.16 19.44 -10.75
C GLY A 28 4.45 18.62 -10.66
N HIS A 29 4.66 17.89 -9.55
CA HIS A 29 5.77 16.96 -9.38
C HIS A 29 5.41 15.58 -9.92
N SER A 30 6.37 14.83 -10.45
CA SER A 30 6.13 13.49 -10.99
C SER A 30 5.81 12.49 -9.87
N PRO A 31 4.62 11.83 -9.88
CA PRO A 31 4.23 10.86 -8.86
C PRO A 31 4.85 9.47 -9.07
N GLN A 32 5.74 9.29 -10.05
CA GLN A 32 6.28 7.99 -10.47
C GLN A 32 6.79 7.14 -9.29
N LYS A 33 7.62 7.71 -8.41
CA LYS A 33 8.13 7.00 -7.23
C LYS A 33 7.03 6.61 -6.23
N MET A 34 5.99 7.42 -6.13
CA MET A 34 4.83 7.15 -5.27
C MET A 34 3.99 6.01 -5.85
N LEU A 35 3.83 5.98 -7.18
CA LEU A 35 3.13 4.91 -7.90
C LEU A 35 3.86 3.57 -7.75
N GLU A 36 5.18 3.53 -7.93
CA GLU A 36 5.99 2.32 -7.71
C GLU A 36 5.85 1.79 -6.27
N LYS A 37 5.78 2.70 -5.30
CA LYS A 37 5.59 2.35 -3.89
C LYS A 37 4.17 1.85 -3.62
N LEU A 38 3.17 2.43 -4.26
CA LEU A 38 1.78 2.00 -4.16
C LEU A 38 1.60 0.59 -4.74
N GLU A 39 2.24 0.30 -5.88
CA GLU A 39 2.26 -1.04 -6.48
C GLU A 39 2.94 -2.06 -5.55
N SER A 40 4.07 -1.69 -4.94
CA SER A 40 4.76 -2.55 -3.96
C SER A 40 3.86 -2.89 -2.76
N ILE A 41 3.16 -1.90 -2.22
CA ILE A 41 2.24 -2.11 -1.09
C ILE A 41 1.06 -2.98 -1.51
N GLU A 42 0.56 -2.84 -2.73
CA GLU A 42 -0.50 -3.69 -3.26
C GLU A 42 -0.06 -5.16 -3.36
N GLN A 43 1.16 -5.41 -3.83
CA GLN A 43 1.76 -6.75 -3.84
C GLN A 43 1.88 -7.30 -2.41
N GLU A 44 2.40 -6.52 -1.47
CA GLU A 44 2.54 -6.94 -0.06
C GLU A 44 1.19 -7.24 0.60
N ILE A 45 0.15 -6.44 0.31
CA ILE A 45 -1.23 -6.68 0.77
C ILE A 45 -1.72 -8.02 0.24
N LYS A 46 -1.52 -8.29 -1.06
CA LYS A 46 -1.95 -9.53 -1.71
C LYS A 46 -1.24 -10.73 -1.11
N GLU A 47 0.09 -10.67 -0.99
CA GLU A 47 0.89 -11.72 -0.35
C GLU A 47 0.49 -11.96 1.09
N THR A 48 0.28 -10.90 1.87
CA THR A 48 -0.13 -11.00 3.28
C THR A 48 -1.50 -11.64 3.39
N LYS A 49 -2.46 -11.27 2.54
CA LYS A 49 -3.78 -11.91 2.47
C LYS A 49 -3.67 -13.39 2.08
N GLU A 50 -2.82 -13.73 1.13
CA GLU A 50 -2.57 -15.13 0.76
C GLU A 50 -1.95 -15.93 1.90
N LYS A 51 -0.99 -15.37 2.63
CA LYS A 51 -0.38 -15.99 3.82
C LYS A 51 -1.42 -16.22 4.91
N ILE A 52 -2.29 -15.24 5.18
CA ILE A 52 -3.42 -15.40 6.11
C ILE A 52 -4.33 -16.53 5.65
N LYS A 53 -4.72 -16.55 4.37
CA LYS A 53 -5.64 -17.54 3.81
C LYS A 53 -5.06 -18.95 3.80
N LYS A 54 -3.77 -19.12 3.48
CA LYS A 54 -3.08 -20.42 3.47
C LYS A 54 -2.78 -20.94 4.88
N GLY A 55 -2.72 -20.06 5.87
CA GLY A 55 -2.52 -20.40 7.28
C GLY A 55 -3.80 -20.46 8.12
N SER A 56 -4.98 -20.29 7.49
CA SER A 56 -6.31 -20.41 8.15
C SER A 56 -6.97 -21.74 7.83
#